data_AF-A0A832D2W1-F1
#
_entry.id   AF-A0A832D2W1-F1
#
_cell.length_a   1.000
_cell.length_b   1.000
_cell.length_c   1.000
_cell.angle_alpha   90.00
_cell.angle_beta   90.00
_cell.angle_gamma   90.00
#
_symmetry.space_group_name_H-M   'P 1'
#
loop_
_entity.id
_entity.type
_entity.pdbx_description
1 polymer ?
#
loop_
_entity_poly.entity_id
_entity_poly.type
_entity_poly.pdbx_seq_one_letter_code
_entity_poly.pdbx_strand_id
1 'polypeptide(L)'
;MSAQPRSEPAPTLEEINAQVTATHKELAELQRLKEELDRKRAALEELKRKRTDFQLGRQEVIQRITRALELLDQAKIKAEREAEEISQSMYSLREALERVQSINESTWTADNLHVELARALAIIEQARLEWGAARRKFPLLDNPEEALNKSTFPMATSPIQILLKQPFKHLWKIGLALTWPLILTFLLMAFVLILFLRR
;
A
#
# COMPACT_ATOMS: atom_id res chain seq x y z
N MET A 1 96.51 32.39 -8.02
CA MET A 1 96.10 31.51 -9.13
C MET A 1 94.69 31.01 -8.86
N SER A 2 93.71 31.54 -9.59
CA SER A 2 92.29 31.22 -9.46
C SER A 2 91.98 29.91 -10.20
N ALA A 3 91.26 28.99 -9.56
CA ALA A 3 90.79 27.75 -10.19
C ALA A 3 89.68 28.08 -11.21
N GLN A 4 89.92 27.74 -12.48
CA GLN A 4 88.93 27.85 -13.55
C GLN A 4 87.78 26.87 -13.33
N PRO A 5 86.52 27.28 -13.58
CA PRO A 5 85.39 26.36 -13.65
C PRO A 5 85.54 25.48 -14.90
N ARG A 6 85.46 24.16 -14.73
CA ARG A 6 85.39 23.22 -15.85
C ARG A 6 84.05 23.41 -16.56
N SER A 7 84.11 23.89 -17.80
CA SER A 7 83.01 23.90 -18.74
C SER A 7 82.68 22.45 -19.13
N GLU A 8 81.50 21.98 -18.74
CA GLU A 8 80.92 20.73 -19.27
C GLU A 8 80.68 20.89 -20.79
N PRO A 9 81.06 19.90 -21.62
CA PRO A 9 80.83 19.96 -23.07
C PRO A 9 79.33 20.08 -23.39
N ALA A 10 79.00 20.82 -24.44
CA ALA A 10 77.62 20.92 -24.93
C ALA A 10 77.10 19.55 -25.38
N PRO A 11 75.87 19.16 -25.00
CA PRO A 11 75.31 17.86 -25.35
C PRO A 11 75.19 17.69 -26.86
N THR A 12 75.50 16.49 -27.34
CA THR A 12 75.44 16.15 -28.77
C THR A 12 74.00 15.87 -29.22
N LEU A 13 73.69 16.06 -30.52
CA LEU A 13 72.35 15.84 -31.08
C LEU A 13 71.80 14.41 -30.82
N GLU A 14 72.68 13.41 -30.77
CA GLU A 14 72.30 12.03 -30.45
C GLU A 14 71.86 11.87 -28.98
N GLU A 15 72.53 12.52 -28.03
CA GLU A 15 72.15 12.51 -26.61
C GLU A 15 70.80 13.19 -26.38
N ILE A 16 70.53 14.28 -27.10
CA ILE A 16 69.23 14.98 -27.06
C ILE A 16 68.13 14.06 -27.61
N ASN A 17 68.35 13.42 -28.76
CA ASN A 17 67.40 12.45 -29.31
C ASN A 17 67.17 11.27 -28.36
N ALA A 18 68.22 10.76 -27.71
CA ALA A 18 68.10 9.70 -26.72
C ALA A 18 67.25 10.14 -25.52
N GLN A 19 67.44 11.36 -24.99
CA GLN A 19 66.62 11.94 -23.92
C GLN A 19 65.15 12.12 -24.35
N VAL A 20 64.90 12.64 -25.55
CA VAL A 20 63.53 12.79 -26.08
C VAL A 20 62.85 11.42 -26.18
N THR A 21 63.58 10.40 -26.64
CA THR A 21 63.03 9.04 -26.75
C THR A 21 62.76 8.41 -25.38
N ALA A 22 63.64 8.64 -24.39
CA ALA A 22 63.47 8.18 -23.02
C ALA A 22 62.25 8.84 -22.35
N THR A 23 62.11 10.17 -22.45
CA THR A 23 60.96 10.89 -21.92
C THR A 23 59.64 10.48 -22.59
N HIS A 24 59.64 10.19 -23.89
CA HIS A 24 58.45 9.66 -24.58
C HIS A 24 58.04 8.28 -24.05
N LYS A 25 59.02 7.40 -23.74
CA LYS A 25 58.74 6.10 -23.12
C LYS A 25 58.17 6.25 -21.72
N GLU A 26 58.77 7.09 -20.89
CA GLU A 26 58.26 7.37 -19.54
C GLU A 26 56.85 7.96 -19.58
N LEU A 27 56.57 8.86 -20.53
CA LEU A 27 55.25 9.44 -20.70
C LEU A 27 54.20 8.40 -21.11
N ALA A 28 54.57 7.46 -21.99
CA ALA A 28 53.70 6.35 -22.37
C ALA A 28 53.42 5.39 -21.21
N GLU A 29 54.43 5.10 -20.37
CA GLU A 29 54.26 4.30 -19.17
C GLU A 29 53.37 4.99 -18.12
N LEU A 30 53.57 6.29 -17.89
CA LEU A 30 52.72 7.09 -17.00
C LEU A 30 51.28 7.16 -17.51
N GLN A 31 51.07 7.26 -18.81
CA GLN A 31 49.73 7.22 -19.40
C GLN A 31 49.03 5.88 -19.15
N ARG A 32 49.74 4.75 -19.32
CA ARG A 32 49.20 3.41 -19.02
C ARG A 32 48.82 3.28 -17.55
N LEU A 33 49.71 3.70 -16.64
CA LEU A 33 49.44 3.68 -15.20
C LEU A 33 48.24 4.56 -14.82
N LYS A 34 48.09 5.72 -15.47
CA LYS A 34 46.93 6.60 -15.29
C LYS A 34 45.64 5.92 -15.74
N GLU A 35 45.62 5.29 -16.91
CA GLU A 35 44.43 4.56 -17.39
C GLU A 35 44.04 3.41 -16.45
N GLU A 36 45.01 2.64 -15.94
CA GLU A 36 44.74 1.60 -14.95
C GLU A 36 44.17 2.16 -13.65
N LEU A 37 44.71 3.30 -13.19
CA LEU A 37 44.21 3.99 -12.01
C LEU A 37 42.77 4.47 -12.21
N ASP A 38 42.48 5.06 -13.36
CA ASP A 38 41.14 5.55 -13.70
C ASP A 38 40.13 4.40 -13.82
N ARG A 39 40.53 3.25 -14.38
CA ARG A 39 39.70 2.02 -14.36
C ARG A 39 39.43 1.51 -12.95
N LYS A 40 40.46 1.46 -12.09
CA LYS A 40 40.31 1.06 -10.68
C LYS A 40 39.40 2.01 -9.92
N ARG A 41 39.51 3.32 -10.17
CA ARG A 41 38.62 4.35 -9.61
C ARG A 41 37.18 4.14 -10.05
N ALA A 42 36.94 3.93 -11.35
CA ALA A 42 35.60 3.66 -11.87
C ALA A 42 34.97 2.40 -11.23
N ALA A 43 35.75 1.33 -11.08
CA ALA A 43 35.28 0.12 -10.41
C ALA A 43 34.94 0.35 -8.93
N LEU A 44 35.74 1.13 -8.20
CA LEU A 44 35.48 1.48 -6.80
C LEU A 44 34.23 2.35 -6.65
N GLU A 45 34.03 3.33 -7.53
CA GLU A 45 32.83 4.17 -7.51
C GLU A 45 31.56 3.35 -7.80
N GLU A 46 31.62 2.42 -8.76
CA GLU A 46 30.50 1.51 -9.04
C GLU A 46 30.19 0.60 -7.84
N LEU A 47 31.21 0.08 -7.16
CA LEU A 47 31.03 -0.71 -5.93
C LEU A 47 30.42 0.12 -4.79
N LYS A 48 30.87 1.37 -4.61
CA LYS A 48 30.28 2.29 -3.63
C LYS A 48 28.81 2.54 -3.94
N ARG A 49 28.48 2.80 -5.20
CA ARG A 49 27.09 2.99 -5.64
C ARG A 49 26.23 1.77 -5.34
N LYS A 50 26.65 0.58 -5.76
CA LYS A 50 25.95 -0.68 -5.46
C LYS A 50 25.77 -0.92 -3.97
N ARG A 51 26.77 -0.58 -3.15
CA ARG A 51 26.68 -0.68 -1.69
C ARG A 51 25.62 0.25 -1.13
N THR A 52 25.56 1.49 -1.59
CA THR A 52 24.53 2.46 -1.18
C THR A 52 23.14 1.97 -1.58
N ASP A 53 22.96 1.55 -2.83
CA ASP A 53 21.69 1.04 -3.34
C ASP A 53 21.23 -0.20 -2.54
N PHE A 54 22.16 -1.10 -2.22
CA PHE A 54 21.89 -2.26 -1.38
C PHE A 54 21.44 -1.85 0.04
N GLN A 55 22.13 -0.92 0.69
CA GLN A 55 21.76 -0.50 2.05
C GLN A 55 20.39 0.19 2.07
N LEU A 56 20.11 1.05 1.10
CA LEU A 56 18.83 1.72 0.97
C LEU A 56 17.72 0.70 0.71
N GLY A 57 17.89 -0.19 -0.27
CA GLY A 57 16.92 -1.23 -0.60
C GLY A 57 16.69 -2.18 0.58
N ARG A 58 17.73 -2.55 1.32
CA ARG A 58 17.61 -3.38 2.53
C ARG A 58 16.77 -2.68 3.60
N GLN A 59 17.05 -1.41 3.88
CA GLN A 59 16.28 -0.64 4.88
C GLN A 59 14.82 -0.48 4.47
N GLU A 60 14.57 -0.18 3.19
CA GLU A 60 13.22 -0.07 2.64
C GLU A 60 12.45 -1.38 2.79
N VAL A 61 13.04 -2.51 2.39
CA VAL A 61 12.39 -3.83 2.47
C VAL A 61 12.12 -4.20 3.93
N ILE A 62 13.07 -3.96 4.84
CA ILE A 62 12.84 -4.17 6.28
C ILE A 62 11.64 -3.36 6.77
N GLN A 63 11.57 -2.07 6.46
CA GLN A 63 10.45 -1.22 6.88
C GLN A 63 9.10 -1.68 6.31
N ARG A 64 9.07 -2.05 5.02
CA ARG A 64 7.86 -2.55 4.34
C ARG A 64 7.37 -3.86 4.97
N ILE A 65 8.27 -4.82 5.17
CA ILE A 65 7.94 -6.13 5.75
C ILE A 65 7.49 -5.97 7.20
N THR A 66 8.19 -5.18 8.02
CA THR A 66 7.79 -4.93 9.40
C THR A 66 6.39 -4.34 9.49
N ARG A 67 6.07 -3.34 8.66
CA ARG A 67 4.72 -2.77 8.61
C ARG A 67 3.68 -3.78 8.12
N ALA A 68 4.02 -4.59 7.12
CA ALA A 68 3.11 -5.62 6.61
C ALA A 68 2.80 -6.67 7.69
N LEU A 69 3.81 -7.09 8.47
CA LEU A 69 3.63 -8.02 9.58
C LEU A 69 2.71 -7.44 10.66
N GLU A 70 2.88 -6.17 11.02
CA GLU A 70 2.02 -5.49 11.99
C GLU A 70 0.55 -5.45 11.52
N LEU A 71 0.32 -5.10 10.25
CA LEU A 71 -1.03 -5.08 9.67
C LEU A 71 -1.66 -6.48 9.64
N LEU A 72 -0.88 -7.51 9.30
CA LEU A 72 -1.35 -8.89 9.28
C LEU A 72 -1.68 -9.40 10.69
N ASP A 73 -0.89 -9.04 11.70
CA ASP A 73 -1.16 -9.41 13.09
C ASP A 73 -2.44 -8.75 13.61
N GLN A 74 -2.64 -7.47 13.32
CA GLN A 74 -3.89 -6.77 13.63
C GLN A 74 -5.09 -7.39 12.92
N ALA A 75 -4.95 -7.75 11.64
CA ALA A 75 -5.99 -8.40 10.87
C ALA A 75 -6.33 -9.79 11.44
N LYS A 76 -5.32 -10.56 11.86
CA LYS A 76 -5.50 -11.86 12.52
C LYS A 76 -6.29 -11.71 13.82
N ILE A 77 -5.87 -10.82 14.72
CA ILE A 77 -6.57 -10.59 16.00
C ILE A 77 -8.02 -10.17 15.76
N LYS A 78 -8.27 -9.32 14.76
CA LYS A 78 -9.63 -8.92 14.39
C LYS A 78 -10.46 -10.11 13.90
N ALA A 79 -9.91 -10.93 13.03
CA ALA A 79 -10.60 -12.11 12.51
C ALA A 79 -10.90 -13.14 13.62
N GLU A 80 -9.98 -13.34 14.57
CA GLU A 80 -10.19 -14.21 15.73
C GLU A 80 -11.33 -13.70 16.62
N ARG A 81 -11.39 -12.40 16.90
CA ARG A 81 -12.51 -11.79 17.64
C ARG A 81 -13.84 -11.93 16.90
N GLU A 82 -13.85 -11.69 15.60
CA GLU A 82 -15.06 -11.85 14.78
C GLU A 82 -15.54 -13.30 14.78
N ALA A 83 -14.63 -14.27 14.71
CA ALA A 83 -14.96 -15.69 14.80
C ALA A 83 -15.53 -16.08 16.18
N GLU A 84 -14.99 -15.53 17.26
CA GLU A 84 -15.53 -15.72 18.62
C GLU A 84 -16.94 -15.15 18.73
N GLU A 85 -17.16 -13.94 18.21
CA GLU A 85 -18.48 -13.30 18.19
C GLU A 85 -19.51 -14.10 17.39
N ILE A 86 -19.11 -14.66 16.24
CA ILE A 86 -19.95 -15.56 15.44
C ILE A 86 -20.27 -16.82 16.25
N SER A 87 -19.27 -17.42 16.88
CA SER A 87 -19.43 -18.65 17.68
C SER A 87 -20.40 -18.43 18.85
N GLN A 88 -20.27 -17.31 19.56
CA GLN A 88 -21.20 -16.93 20.62
C GLN A 88 -22.64 -16.75 20.10
N SER A 89 -22.80 -16.10 18.95
CA SER A 89 -24.12 -15.93 18.34
C SER A 89 -24.70 -17.26 17.87
N MET A 90 -23.89 -18.16 17.32
CA MET A 90 -24.32 -19.50 16.93
C MET A 90 -24.78 -20.30 18.14
N TYR A 91 -24.08 -20.21 19.27
CA TYR A 91 -24.48 -20.84 20.52
C TYR A 91 -25.84 -20.34 20.99
N SER A 92 -26.04 -19.01 21.09
CA SER A 92 -27.32 -18.42 21.50
C SER A 92 -28.47 -18.81 20.56
N LEU A 93 -28.24 -18.81 19.24
CA LEU A 93 -29.27 -19.22 18.28
C LEU A 93 -29.63 -20.70 18.41
N ARG A 94 -28.66 -21.58 18.71
CA ARG A 94 -28.94 -23.00 18.97
C ARG A 94 -29.77 -23.19 20.24
N GLU A 95 -29.44 -22.47 21.31
CA GLU A 95 -30.21 -22.50 22.56
C GLU A 95 -31.64 -21.96 22.37
N ALA A 96 -31.81 -20.88 21.60
CA ALA A 96 -33.13 -20.38 21.22
C ALA A 96 -33.93 -21.42 20.43
N LEU A 97 -33.28 -22.09 19.48
CA LEU A 97 -33.92 -23.15 18.68
C LEU A 97 -34.37 -24.32 19.56
N GLU A 98 -33.50 -24.79 20.47
CA GLU A 98 -33.82 -25.88 21.41
C GLU A 98 -34.99 -25.51 22.33
N ARG A 99 -35.02 -24.28 22.87
CA ARG A 99 -36.15 -23.79 23.66
C ARG A 99 -37.46 -23.78 22.88
N VAL A 100 -37.44 -23.39 21.60
CA VAL A 100 -38.64 -23.41 20.76
C VAL A 100 -39.05 -24.86 20.42
N GLN A 101 -38.09 -25.75 20.14
CA GLN A 101 -38.36 -27.15 19.81
C GLN A 101 -38.82 -27.98 21.01
N SER A 102 -38.44 -27.59 22.23
CA SER A 102 -38.88 -28.27 23.46
C SER A 102 -40.31 -27.91 23.89
N ILE A 103 -40.96 -26.96 23.21
CA ILE A 103 -42.39 -26.68 23.42
C ILE A 103 -43.18 -27.92 23.00
N ASN A 104 -43.78 -28.58 23.98
CA ASN A 104 -44.60 -29.76 23.74
C ASN A 104 -46.05 -29.48 24.12
N GLU A 105 -46.90 -29.29 23.11
CA GLU A 105 -48.33 -29.05 23.27
C GLU A 105 -49.08 -30.28 23.80
N SER A 106 -48.49 -31.49 23.70
CA SER A 106 -49.16 -32.72 24.14
C SER A 106 -49.34 -32.83 25.65
N THR A 107 -48.66 -31.99 26.43
CA THR A 107 -48.74 -31.96 27.90
C THR A 107 -49.79 -30.98 28.41
N TRP A 108 -50.43 -30.23 27.51
CA TRP A 108 -51.38 -29.18 27.87
C TRP A 108 -52.75 -29.80 28.23
N THR A 109 -53.34 -29.30 29.30
CA THR A 109 -54.67 -29.66 29.79
C THR A 109 -55.54 -28.41 29.86
N ALA A 110 -56.87 -28.57 29.97
CA ALA A 110 -57.79 -27.44 30.07
C ALA A 110 -57.45 -26.52 31.26
N ASP A 111 -56.93 -27.08 32.36
CA ASP A 111 -56.61 -26.35 33.59
C ASP A 111 -55.33 -25.50 33.48
N ASN A 112 -54.37 -25.89 32.62
CA ASN A 112 -53.07 -25.20 32.48
C ASN A 112 -52.87 -24.49 31.13
N LEU A 113 -53.82 -24.65 30.18
CA LEU A 113 -53.72 -24.16 28.81
C LEU A 113 -53.30 -22.69 28.71
N HIS A 114 -53.97 -21.81 29.46
CA HIS A 114 -53.68 -20.37 29.41
C HIS A 114 -52.26 -20.03 29.87
N VAL A 115 -51.75 -20.75 30.88
CA VAL A 115 -50.41 -20.52 31.44
C VAL A 115 -49.34 -21.05 30.48
N GLU A 116 -49.49 -22.28 29.98
CA GLU A 116 -48.53 -22.87 29.05
C GLU A 116 -48.51 -22.16 27.70
N LEU A 117 -49.68 -21.70 27.20
CA LEU A 117 -49.75 -20.88 25.98
C LEU A 117 -49.01 -19.55 26.15
N ALA A 118 -49.22 -18.85 27.28
CA ALA A 118 -48.52 -17.61 27.57
C ALA A 118 -46.99 -17.84 27.67
N ARG A 119 -46.56 -18.95 28.28
CA ARG A 119 -45.14 -19.34 28.35
C ARG A 119 -44.57 -19.63 26.96
N ALA A 120 -45.26 -20.42 26.14
CA ALA A 120 -44.84 -20.75 24.78
C ALA A 120 -44.69 -19.49 23.91
N LEU A 121 -45.66 -18.57 23.99
CA LEU A 121 -45.57 -17.28 23.29
C LEU A 121 -44.37 -16.44 23.76
N ALA A 122 -44.07 -16.42 25.06
CA ALA A 122 -42.89 -15.73 25.59
C ALA A 122 -41.58 -16.35 25.08
N ILE A 123 -41.48 -17.68 25.02
CA ILE A 123 -40.31 -18.38 24.46
C ILE A 123 -40.11 -18.01 22.98
N ILE A 124 -41.19 -18.02 22.19
CA ILE A 124 -41.15 -17.66 20.76
C ILE A 124 -40.71 -16.20 20.58
N GLU A 125 -41.24 -15.28 21.39
CA GLU A 125 -40.87 -13.86 21.28
C GLU A 125 -39.40 -13.62 21.65
N GLN A 126 -38.92 -14.27 22.71
CA GLN A 126 -37.51 -14.23 23.08
C GLN A 126 -36.62 -14.75 21.94
N ALA A 127 -36.98 -15.87 21.31
CA ALA A 127 -36.25 -16.40 20.16
C ALA A 127 -36.23 -15.44 18.95
N ARG A 128 -37.34 -14.72 18.70
CA ARG A 128 -37.39 -13.69 17.65
C ARG A 128 -36.46 -12.52 17.93
N LEU A 129 -36.36 -12.09 19.19
CA LEU A 129 -35.44 -11.01 19.59
C LEU A 129 -33.98 -11.43 19.38
N GLU A 130 -33.62 -12.65 19.77
CA GLU A 130 -32.27 -13.20 19.60
C GLU A 130 -31.91 -13.37 18.11
N TRP A 131 -32.84 -13.90 17.30
CA TRP A 131 -32.67 -13.95 15.84
C TRP A 131 -32.49 -12.57 15.23
N GLY A 132 -33.33 -11.61 15.62
CA GLY A 132 -33.24 -10.24 15.13
C GLY A 132 -31.92 -9.56 15.52
N ALA A 133 -31.41 -9.82 16.72
CA ALA A 133 -30.12 -9.32 17.16
C ALA A 133 -28.96 -9.91 16.35
N ALA A 134 -28.96 -11.22 16.12
CA ALA A 134 -27.97 -11.88 15.27
C ALA A 134 -27.99 -11.35 13.84
N ARG A 135 -29.18 -11.21 13.24
CA ARG A 135 -29.35 -10.67 11.89
C ARG A 135 -28.80 -9.27 11.72
N ARG A 136 -29.05 -8.37 12.69
CA ARG A 136 -28.49 -7.01 12.68
C ARG A 136 -26.98 -7.00 12.79
N LYS A 137 -26.41 -7.93 13.57
CA LYS A 137 -24.97 -8.05 13.79
C LYS A 137 -24.25 -8.68 12.60
N PHE A 138 -24.88 -9.64 11.93
CA PHE A 138 -24.30 -10.42 10.84
C PHE A 138 -25.14 -10.27 9.55
N PRO A 139 -24.83 -9.28 8.70
CA PRO A 139 -25.55 -9.04 7.44
C PRO A 139 -25.58 -10.23 6.47
N LEU A 140 -24.66 -11.20 6.64
CA LEU A 140 -24.64 -12.45 5.86
C LEU A 140 -25.92 -13.27 6.03
N LEU A 141 -26.65 -13.08 7.13
CA LEU A 141 -27.93 -13.75 7.39
C LEU A 141 -29.07 -13.17 6.54
N ASP A 142 -28.91 -11.96 5.99
CA ASP A 142 -29.89 -11.30 5.12
C ASP A 142 -29.64 -11.53 3.63
N ASN A 143 -28.38 -11.61 3.23
CA ASN A 143 -28.00 -11.85 1.84
C ASN A 143 -26.85 -12.88 1.77
N PRO A 144 -27.18 -14.19 1.78
CA PRO A 144 -26.16 -15.25 1.80
C PRO A 144 -25.30 -15.28 0.53
N GLU A 145 -25.82 -14.80 -0.61
CA GLU A 145 -25.05 -14.76 -1.87
C GLU A 145 -23.98 -13.65 -1.89
N GLU A 146 -24.21 -12.53 -1.21
CA GLU A 146 -23.18 -11.48 -1.05
C GLU A 146 -22.05 -11.91 -0.12
N ALA A 147 -22.35 -12.72 0.89
CA ALA A 147 -21.37 -13.20 1.86
C ALA A 147 -20.34 -14.16 1.22
N LEU A 148 -20.81 -15.08 0.37
CA LEU A 148 -19.93 -15.99 -0.38
C LEU A 148 -19.02 -15.24 -1.36
N ASN A 149 -19.51 -14.14 -1.95
CA ASN A 149 -18.75 -13.32 -2.88
C ASN A 149 -17.76 -12.35 -2.19
N LYS A 150 -18.01 -11.95 -0.94
CA LYS A 150 -17.13 -11.07 -0.14
C LYS A 150 -16.06 -11.81 0.66
N SER A 151 -16.06 -13.15 0.68
CA SER A 151 -15.05 -13.96 1.39
C SER A 151 -13.65 -13.94 0.76
N THR A 152 -13.43 -13.10 -0.27
CA THR A 152 -12.07 -12.71 -0.66
C THR A 152 -11.56 -11.73 0.38
N PHE A 153 -10.51 -12.10 1.13
CA PHE A 153 -9.80 -11.26 2.09
C PHE A 153 -9.95 -9.77 1.79
N PRO A 154 -10.32 -8.92 2.76
CA PRO A 154 -10.32 -7.48 2.58
C PRO A 154 -8.86 -7.05 2.44
N MET A 155 -8.32 -7.20 1.23
CA MET A 155 -7.07 -6.62 0.81
C MET A 155 -7.26 -5.13 1.06
N ALA A 156 -6.44 -4.55 1.95
CA ALA A 156 -6.53 -3.17 2.37
C ALA A 156 -6.73 -2.29 1.13
N THR A 157 -7.98 -1.90 0.89
CA THR A 157 -8.34 -1.13 -0.29
C THR A 157 -7.73 0.22 -0.07
N SER A 158 -6.57 0.45 -0.67
CA SER A 158 -5.98 1.78 -0.77
C SER A 158 -7.10 2.73 -1.24
N PRO A 159 -7.21 3.96 -0.70
CA PRO A 159 -8.20 4.94 -1.16
C PRO A 159 -8.23 5.09 -2.69
N ILE A 160 -7.07 4.84 -3.33
CA ILE A 160 -6.87 4.84 -4.79
C ILE A 160 -7.66 3.71 -5.48
N GLN A 161 -7.71 2.50 -4.88
CA GLN A 161 -8.43 1.36 -5.45
C GLN A 161 -9.95 1.48 -5.28
N ILE A 162 -10.41 2.15 -4.22
CA ILE A 162 -11.83 2.50 -4.03
C ILE A 162 -12.27 3.49 -5.12
N LEU A 163 -11.42 4.47 -5.47
CA LEU A 163 -11.68 5.39 -6.58
C LEU A 163 -11.73 4.68 -7.94
N LEU A 164 -10.85 3.69 -8.18
CA LEU A 164 -10.79 2.96 -9.45
C LEU A 164 -11.95 1.97 -9.67
N LYS A 165 -12.60 1.50 -8.58
CA LYS A 165 -13.78 0.61 -8.66
C LYS A 165 -15.11 1.35 -8.81
N GLN A 166 -15.14 2.69 -8.75
CA GLN A 166 -16.35 3.46 -8.96
C GLN A 166 -16.66 3.55 -10.47
N PRO A 167 -17.93 3.37 -10.91
CA PRO A 167 -18.29 3.40 -12.31
C PRO A 167 -17.91 4.74 -12.94
N PHE A 168 -17.34 4.72 -14.15
CA PHE A 168 -16.91 5.89 -14.93
C PHE A 168 -17.93 7.06 -14.93
N LYS A 169 -19.23 6.73 -14.85
CA LYS A 169 -20.36 7.68 -14.75
C LYS A 169 -20.30 8.59 -13.52
N HIS A 170 -19.79 8.10 -12.39
CA HIS A 170 -19.72 8.87 -11.13
C HIS A 170 -18.49 9.80 -11.12
N LEU A 171 -17.35 9.35 -11.66
CA LEU A 171 -16.15 10.16 -11.83
C LEU A 171 -16.39 11.36 -12.76
N TRP A 172 -17.16 11.15 -13.84
CA TRP A 172 -17.57 12.24 -14.74
C TRP A 172 -18.47 13.28 -14.07
N LYS A 173 -19.37 12.88 -13.17
CA LYS A 173 -20.20 13.84 -12.41
C LYS A 173 -19.38 14.70 -11.45
N ILE A 174 -18.37 14.11 -10.81
CA ILE A 174 -17.47 14.84 -9.90
C ILE A 174 -16.57 15.80 -10.69
N GLY A 175 -15.99 15.34 -11.81
CA GLY A 175 -15.20 16.20 -12.69
C GLY A 175 -15.99 17.38 -13.28
N LEU A 176 -17.26 17.15 -13.64
CA LEU A 176 -18.14 18.19 -14.17
C LEU A 176 -18.58 19.18 -13.09
N ALA A 177 -18.92 18.72 -11.89
CA ALA A 177 -19.26 19.60 -10.76
C ALA A 177 -18.09 20.50 -10.34
N LEU A 178 -16.86 19.99 -10.41
CA LEU A 178 -15.66 20.74 -10.02
C LEU A 178 -15.26 21.82 -11.04
N THR A 179 -15.52 21.59 -12.33
CA THR A 179 -15.17 22.54 -13.41
C THR A 179 -16.28 23.55 -13.71
N TRP A 180 -17.51 23.30 -13.24
CA TRP A 180 -18.66 24.19 -13.39
C TRP A 180 -18.41 25.65 -12.93
N PRO A 181 -17.87 25.93 -11.74
CA PRO A 181 -17.63 27.31 -11.32
C PRO A 181 -16.59 28.04 -12.18
N LEU A 182 -15.62 27.32 -12.75
CA LEU A 182 -14.57 27.90 -13.60
C LEU A 182 -15.10 28.26 -15.00
N ILE A 183 -16.02 27.45 -15.54
CA ILE A 183 -16.70 27.75 -16.81
C ILE A 183 -17.59 28.99 -16.65
N LEU A 184 -18.30 29.09 -15.51
CA LEU A 184 -19.18 30.23 -15.25
C LEU A 184 -18.39 31.55 -15.14
N THR A 185 -17.23 31.55 -14.48
CA THR A 185 -16.38 32.74 -14.39
C THR A 185 -15.81 33.15 -15.74
N PHE A 186 -15.38 32.19 -16.57
CA PHE A 186 -14.86 32.48 -17.91
C PHE A 186 -15.94 33.04 -18.83
N LEU A 187 -17.17 32.50 -18.76
CA LEU A 187 -18.30 32.96 -19.56
C LEU A 187 -18.73 34.38 -19.15
N LEU A 188 -18.74 34.67 -17.85
CA LEU A 188 -19.05 36.00 -17.34
C LEU A 188 -17.99 37.04 -17.73
N MET A 189 -16.70 36.66 -17.66
CA MET A 189 -15.60 37.52 -18.12
C MET A 189 -15.69 37.81 -19.63
N ALA A 190 -15.96 36.78 -20.45
CA ALA A 190 -16.12 36.94 -21.89
C ALA A 190 -17.32 37.83 -22.24
N PHE A 191 -18.43 37.70 -21.51
CA PHE A 191 -19.61 38.54 -21.69
C PHE A 191 -19.32 40.02 -21.41
N VAL A 192 -18.62 40.33 -20.32
CA VAL A 192 -18.20 41.70 -19.99
C VAL A 192 -17.26 42.26 -21.05
N LEU A 193 -16.32 41.45 -21.54
CA LEU A 193 -15.38 41.85 -22.60
C LEU A 193 -16.13 42.20 -23.90
N ILE A 194 -17.11 41.39 -24.30
CA ILE A 194 -17.90 41.63 -25.51
C ILE A 194 -18.74 42.91 -25.37
N LEU A 195 -19.32 43.18 -24.19
CA LEU A 195 -20.04 44.42 -23.95
C LEU A 195 -19.14 45.66 -23.98
N PHE A 196 -17.88 45.52 -23.53
CA PHE A 196 -16.89 46.59 -23.60
C PHE A 196 -16.41 46.86 -25.03
N LEU A 197 -16.22 45.81 -25.86
CA LEU A 197 -15.85 45.96 -27.27
C LEU A 197 -17.00 46.49 -28.14
N ARG A 198 -18.24 46.38 -27.67
CA ARG A 198 -19.44 46.83 -28.39
C ARG A 198 -19.92 48.22 -27.95
N ARG A 199 -19.22 48.86 -27.02
CA ARG A 199 -19.43 50.24 -26.56
C ARG A 199 -18.37 51.15 -27.16
#